data_AF-A0A917P624-F1
#
_entry.id   AF-A0A917P624-F1
#
_cell.length_a   1.000
_cell.length_b   1.000
_cell.length_c   1.000
_cell.angle_alpha   90.00
_cell.angle_beta   90.00
_cell.angle_gamma   90.00
#
_symmetry.space_group_name_H-M   'P 1'
#
loop_
_entity.id
_entity.type
_entity.pdbx_description
1 polymer ?
#
loop_
_entity_poly.entity_id
_entity_poly.type
_entity_poly.pdbx_seq_one_letter_code
_entity_poly.pdbx_strand_id
1 'polypeptide(L)'
;MDLPAGPPLGLGGLPFGCADIELPEDAMLALYTDGLVENRQTDIDAGIRSLCTAHSGPGNSRLDRICDRGITRLLPQAPEDDAALLLLRVHALAESLVATGDMASDAAEVARARSLALDQLAAWGVDEAASFVIELVVSELVTNAIRYGNAPVRLRLIQERGLIVEVSDGGHTSPHLRRAATGR
;
A
#
# COMPACT_ATOMS: atom_id res chain seq x y z
N MET A 1 0.33 -8.14 -18.99
CA MET A 1 1.08 -8.45 -17.76
C MET A 1 0.77 -9.89 -17.40
N ASP A 2 1.76 -10.69 -17.06
CA ASP A 2 1.55 -12.09 -16.68
C ASP A 2 1.35 -12.15 -15.17
N LEU A 3 0.14 -12.51 -14.72
CA LEU A 3 -0.26 -12.56 -13.32
C LEU A 3 -0.67 -13.99 -12.98
N PRO A 4 -0.31 -14.51 -11.79
CA PRO A 4 -0.71 -15.85 -11.40
C PRO A 4 -2.24 -15.93 -11.29
N ALA A 5 -2.85 -16.86 -12.02
CA ALA A 5 -4.27 -17.12 -11.93
C ALA A 5 -4.60 -17.76 -10.57
N GLY A 6 -5.65 -17.27 -9.90
CA GLY A 6 -6.19 -17.83 -8.67
C GLY A 6 -7.61 -18.34 -8.86
N PRO A 7 -8.01 -19.44 -8.20
CA PRO A 7 -9.40 -19.89 -8.25
C PRO A 7 -10.33 -18.89 -7.52
N PRO A 8 -11.62 -18.83 -7.88
CA PRO A 8 -12.61 -18.08 -7.11
C PRO A 8 -12.64 -18.49 -5.64
N LEU A 9 -12.97 -17.53 -4.78
CA LEU A 9 -13.17 -17.78 -3.34
C LEU A 9 -14.26 -18.84 -3.12
N GLY A 10 -14.03 -19.73 -2.15
CA GLY A 10 -15.02 -20.75 -1.75
C GLY A 10 -14.90 -22.11 -2.44
N LEU A 11 -14.05 -22.26 -3.46
CA LEU A 11 -13.80 -23.55 -4.12
C LEU A 11 -12.74 -24.43 -3.42
N GLY A 12 -11.96 -23.83 -2.51
CA GLY A 12 -10.89 -24.51 -1.77
C GLY A 12 -9.74 -25.01 -2.65
N GLY A 13 -8.57 -25.27 -2.04
CA GLY A 13 -7.60 -26.21 -2.60
C GLY A 13 -6.32 -25.68 -3.23
N LEU A 14 -6.11 -24.37 -3.42
CA LEU A 14 -4.83 -23.84 -3.92
C LEU A 14 -4.45 -22.51 -3.22
N PRO A 15 -3.15 -22.25 -2.99
CA PRO A 15 -2.70 -20.95 -2.52
C PRO A 15 -2.97 -19.88 -3.58
N PHE A 16 -3.35 -18.67 -3.16
CA PHE A 16 -3.40 -17.52 -4.04
C PHE A 16 -1.97 -17.10 -4.39
N GLY A 17 -1.67 -17.03 -5.69
CA GLY A 17 -0.40 -16.47 -6.13
C GLY A 17 -0.36 -14.97 -5.85
N CYS A 18 0.78 -14.49 -5.38
CA CYS A 18 1.07 -13.06 -5.29
C CYS A 18 2.06 -12.69 -6.41
N ALA A 19 1.94 -11.47 -6.93
CA ALA A 19 2.90 -10.89 -7.86
C ALA A 19 3.24 -9.47 -7.40
N ASP A 20 4.53 -9.16 -7.39
CA ASP A 20 5.03 -7.82 -7.11
C ASP A 20 5.33 -7.12 -8.43
N ILE A 21 4.89 -5.86 -8.54
CA ILE A 21 5.04 -5.06 -9.75
C ILE A 21 5.59 -3.71 -9.34
N GLU A 22 6.73 -3.35 -9.92
CA GLU A 22 7.25 -1.99 -9.82
C GLU A 22 6.49 -1.07 -10.77
N LEU A 23 5.91 0.00 -10.21
CA LEU A 23 5.18 1.02 -10.95
C LEU A 23 6.01 2.30 -10.98
N PRO A 24 6.18 2.94 -12.16
CA PRO A 24 6.86 4.22 -12.23
C PRO A 24 6.06 5.32 -11.51
N GLU A 25 6.74 6.43 -11.20
CA GLU A 25 6.06 7.63 -10.72
C GLU A 25 4.98 8.07 -11.71
N ASP A 26 3.84 8.51 -11.18
CA ASP A 26 2.63 8.89 -11.92
C ASP A 26 1.99 7.75 -12.74
N ALA A 27 2.39 6.49 -12.52
CA ALA A 27 1.69 5.35 -13.07
C ALA A 27 0.21 5.36 -12.67
N MET A 28 -0.65 4.98 -13.61
CA MET A 28 -2.07 4.81 -13.36
C MET A 28 -2.43 3.33 -13.37
N LEU A 29 -2.99 2.86 -12.26
CA LEU A 29 -3.53 1.51 -12.14
C LEU A 29 -5.05 1.58 -12.29
N ALA A 30 -5.58 0.77 -13.22
CA ALA A 30 -7.01 0.59 -13.41
C ALA A 30 -7.41 -0.82 -12.99
N LEU A 31 -8.26 -0.93 -11.98
CA LEU A 31 -8.90 -2.18 -11.56
C LEU A 31 -10.36 -2.14 -12.01
N TYR A 32 -10.85 -3.21 -12.61
CA TYR A 32 -12.19 -3.27 -13.19
C TYR A 32 -12.84 -4.63 -12.96
N THR A 33 -14.16 -4.66 -13.07
CA THR A 33 -14.93 -5.90 -13.19
C THR A 33 -15.24 -6.21 -14.64
N ASP A 34 -15.50 -7.48 -14.92
CA ASP A 34 -15.69 -8.02 -16.27
C ASP A 34 -16.86 -7.32 -16.98
N GLY A 35 -17.94 -6.98 -16.26
CA GLY A 35 -19.08 -6.22 -16.79
C GLY A 35 -18.75 -4.82 -17.36
N LEU A 36 -17.56 -4.28 -17.10
CA LEU A 36 -17.09 -3.03 -17.73
C LEU A 36 -16.42 -3.25 -19.10
N VAL A 37 -15.72 -4.37 -19.28
CA VAL A 37 -14.86 -4.61 -20.46
C VAL A 37 -15.39 -5.70 -21.38
N GLU A 38 -16.29 -6.55 -20.90
CA GLU A 38 -16.86 -7.65 -21.64
C GLU A 38 -18.37 -7.46 -21.82
N ASN A 39 -18.86 -7.64 -23.05
CA ASN A 39 -20.28 -7.71 -23.36
C ASN A 39 -20.50 -8.61 -24.59
N ARG A 40 -21.75 -8.90 -24.95
CA ARG A 40 -22.06 -9.79 -26.09
C ARG A 40 -21.45 -9.38 -27.42
N GLN A 41 -21.09 -8.11 -27.59
CA GLN A 41 -20.55 -7.54 -28.82
C GLN A 41 -19.04 -7.27 -28.75
N THR A 42 -18.44 -7.35 -27.57
CA THR A 42 -17.07 -6.90 -27.31
C THR A 42 -16.36 -7.94 -26.45
N ASP A 43 -15.29 -8.51 -26.99
CA ASP A 43 -14.41 -9.38 -26.20
C ASP A 43 -13.62 -8.57 -25.15
N ILE A 44 -13.16 -9.28 -24.11
CA ILE A 44 -12.44 -8.69 -22.99
C ILE A 44 -11.21 -7.90 -23.44
N ASP A 45 -10.46 -8.39 -24.43
CA ASP A 45 -9.24 -7.74 -24.93
C ASP A 45 -9.54 -6.41 -25.63
N ALA A 46 -10.61 -6.33 -26.41
CA ALA A 46 -11.10 -5.11 -27.04
C ALA A 46 -11.60 -4.11 -26.00
N GLY A 47 -12.30 -4.59 -24.97
CA GLY A 47 -12.70 -3.78 -23.82
C GLY A 47 -11.50 -3.16 -23.11
N ILE A 48 -10.50 -3.97 -22.77
CA ILE A 48 -9.25 -3.52 -22.13
C ILE A 48 -8.53 -2.48 -22.99
N ARG A 49 -8.39 -2.72 -24.30
CA ARG A 49 -7.79 -1.74 -25.23
C ARG A 49 -8.57 -0.42 -25.27
N SER A 50 -9.89 -0.49 -25.28
CA SER A 50 -10.76 0.70 -25.20
C SER A 50 -10.57 1.44 -23.88
N LEU A 51 -10.44 0.71 -22.75
CA LEU A 51 -10.15 1.29 -21.44
C LEU A 51 -8.81 2.04 -21.49
N CYS A 52 -7.72 1.39 -21.91
CA CYS A 52 -6.42 2.04 -22.05
C CYS A 52 -6.47 3.30 -22.95
N THR A 53 -7.23 3.24 -24.05
CA THR A 53 -7.38 4.37 -24.98
C THR A 53 -8.19 5.52 -24.36
N ALA A 54 -9.25 5.25 -23.59
CA ALA A 54 -10.01 6.27 -22.88
C ALA A 54 -9.15 7.08 -21.89
N HIS A 55 -8.11 6.43 -21.39
CA HIS A 55 -7.22 6.91 -20.35
C HIS A 55 -5.93 7.55 -20.91
N SER A 56 -5.75 7.52 -22.23
CA SER A 56 -4.67 8.20 -22.93
C SER A 56 -4.97 9.71 -23.00
N GLY A 57 -4.58 10.46 -21.97
CA GLY A 57 -4.76 11.90 -21.86
C GLY A 57 -3.59 12.57 -21.13
N PRO A 58 -3.58 13.90 -20.99
CA PRO A 58 -2.51 14.60 -20.29
C PRO A 58 -2.35 14.04 -18.87
N GLY A 59 -1.10 13.73 -18.51
CA GLY A 59 -0.74 13.06 -17.25
C GLY A 59 -1.32 13.75 -16.01
N ASN A 60 -1.58 15.06 -16.04
CA ASN A 60 -2.07 15.82 -14.88
C ASN A 60 -3.62 15.91 -14.80
N SER A 61 -4.35 15.15 -15.62
CA SER A 61 -5.82 15.15 -15.56
C SER A 61 -6.31 14.53 -14.25
N ARG A 62 -7.33 15.12 -13.63
CA ARG A 62 -7.94 14.59 -12.40
C ARG A 62 -8.56 13.22 -12.66
N LEU A 63 -8.35 12.29 -11.72
CA LEU A 63 -8.82 10.91 -11.83
C LEU A 63 -10.34 10.79 -11.96
N ASP A 64 -11.11 11.69 -11.33
CA ASP A 64 -12.57 11.76 -11.46
C ASP A 64 -13.01 11.86 -12.94
N ARG A 65 -12.45 12.81 -13.69
CA ARG A 65 -12.76 13.01 -15.10
C ARG A 65 -12.28 11.88 -16.00
N ILE A 66 -11.15 11.27 -15.65
CA ILE A 66 -10.63 10.11 -16.38
C ILE A 66 -11.58 8.92 -16.18
N CYS A 67 -12.01 8.68 -14.94
CA CYS A 67 -12.96 7.63 -14.58
C CYS A 67 -14.29 7.82 -15.32
N ASP A 68 -14.85 9.04 -15.27
CA ASP A 68 -16.09 9.38 -15.98
C ASP A 68 -16.00 9.11 -17.48
N ARG A 69 -14.85 9.44 -18.10
CA ARG A 69 -14.60 9.17 -19.52
C ARG A 69 -14.51 7.67 -19.81
N GLY A 70 -13.88 6.91 -18.93
CA GLY A 70 -13.84 5.44 -19.00
C GLY A 70 -15.25 4.86 -18.95
N ILE A 71 -16.01 5.17 -17.90
CA ILE A 71 -17.39 4.69 -17.72
C ILE A 71 -18.27 5.10 -18.91
N THR A 72 -18.27 6.37 -19.31
CA THR A 72 -19.13 6.86 -20.41
C THR A 72 -18.82 6.18 -21.74
N ARG A 73 -17.56 5.81 -21.99
CA ARG A 73 -17.13 5.20 -23.24
C ARG A 73 -17.34 3.69 -23.27
N LEU A 74 -17.20 3.01 -22.14
CA LEU A 74 -17.23 1.55 -22.08
C LEU A 74 -18.57 0.99 -21.61
N LEU A 75 -19.29 1.70 -20.74
CA LEU A 75 -20.54 1.20 -20.18
C LEU A 75 -21.69 1.39 -21.20
N PRO A 76 -22.33 0.31 -21.67
CA PRO A 76 -23.49 0.42 -22.55
C PRO A 76 -24.70 1.01 -21.80
N GLN A 77 -25.67 1.54 -22.55
CA GLN A 77 -26.89 2.12 -21.99
C GLN A 77 -27.70 1.14 -21.12
N ALA A 78 -27.58 -0.15 -21.38
CA ALA A 78 -28.15 -1.23 -20.58
C ALA A 78 -27.06 -2.26 -20.27
N PRO A 79 -26.38 -2.17 -19.11
CA PRO A 79 -25.40 -3.15 -18.67
C PRO A 79 -26.04 -4.53 -18.47
N GLU A 80 -25.37 -5.59 -18.92
CA GLU A 80 -25.81 -6.97 -18.69
C GLU A 80 -25.32 -7.53 -17.35
N ASP A 81 -24.30 -6.90 -16.75
CA ASP A 81 -23.66 -7.28 -15.49
C ASP A 81 -23.19 -6.03 -14.72
N ASP A 82 -22.82 -6.20 -13.45
CA ASP A 82 -22.31 -5.13 -12.60
C ASP A 82 -20.92 -4.67 -13.05
N ALA A 83 -20.80 -3.36 -13.28
CA ALA A 83 -19.57 -2.72 -13.75
C ALA A 83 -18.98 -1.80 -12.68
N ALA A 84 -17.71 -2.02 -12.36
CA ALA A 84 -16.93 -1.16 -11.49
C ALA A 84 -15.60 -0.79 -12.15
N LEU A 85 -15.15 0.45 -11.93
CA LEU A 85 -13.83 0.96 -12.30
C LEU A 85 -13.22 1.67 -11.10
N LEU A 86 -12.03 1.25 -10.69
CA LEU A 86 -11.21 1.94 -9.71
C LEU A 86 -9.91 2.39 -10.36
N LEU A 87 -9.69 3.70 -10.37
CA LEU A 87 -8.46 4.31 -10.86
C LEU A 87 -7.62 4.78 -9.68
N LEU A 88 -6.34 4.39 -9.68
CA LEU A 88 -5.34 4.86 -8.75
C LEU A 88 -4.21 5.52 -9.52
N ARG A 89 -3.69 6.62 -8.98
CA ARG A 89 -2.41 7.17 -9.43
C ARG A 89 -1.37 6.97 -8.35
N VAL A 90 -0.27 6.35 -8.73
CA VAL A 90 0.87 6.15 -7.84
C VAL A 90 1.70 7.41 -7.84
N HIS A 91 1.87 8.01 -6.67
CA HIS A 91 2.82 9.09 -6.46
C HIS A 91 3.98 8.55 -5.65
N ALA A 92 5.20 8.78 -6.11
CA ALA A 92 6.37 8.50 -5.31
C ALA A 92 6.34 9.43 -4.10
N LEU A 93 6.56 8.88 -2.91
CA LEU A 93 6.76 9.71 -1.73
C LEU A 93 8.18 10.26 -1.80
N ALA A 94 8.33 11.58 -1.67
CA ALA A 94 9.64 12.21 -1.71
C ALA A 94 10.55 11.60 -0.62
N GLU A 95 11.81 11.30 -0.96
CA GLU A 95 12.77 10.71 -0.02
C GLU A 95 12.93 11.56 1.25
N SER A 96 12.76 12.88 1.14
CA SER A 96 12.79 13.80 2.29
C SER A 96 11.69 13.56 3.32
N LEU A 97 10.63 12.82 2.95
CA LEU A 97 9.48 12.50 3.80
C LEU A 97 9.56 11.09 4.38
N VAL A 98 10.63 10.34 4.08
CA VAL A 98 10.81 8.95 4.53
C VAL A 98 12.18 8.76 5.17
N ALA A 99 12.21 8.18 6.35
CA ALA A 99 13.43 7.62 6.92
C ALA A 99 13.27 6.12 7.12
N THR A 100 14.27 5.35 6.71
CA THR A 100 14.26 3.88 6.83
C THR A 100 15.51 3.41 7.54
N GLY A 101 15.37 2.42 8.42
CA GLY A 101 16.47 1.69 9.02
C GLY A 101 16.18 0.20 9.10
N ASP A 102 17.02 -0.62 8.48
CA ASP A 102 17.01 -2.07 8.68
C ASP A 102 17.68 -2.39 10.02
N MET A 103 17.05 -3.24 10.84
CA MET A 103 17.48 -3.61 12.18
C MET A 103 17.94 -5.06 12.21
N ALA A 104 19.11 -5.31 12.83
CA ALA A 104 19.49 -6.66 13.19
C ALA A 104 18.60 -7.19 14.33
N SER A 105 18.54 -8.52 14.49
CA SER A 105 17.87 -9.16 15.64
C SER A 105 18.73 -9.07 16.92
N ASP A 106 19.13 -7.86 17.30
CA ASP A 106 19.93 -7.54 18.49
C ASP A 106 19.22 -6.46 19.31
N ALA A 107 19.08 -6.67 20.62
CA ALA A 107 18.47 -5.69 21.52
C ALA A 107 19.19 -4.32 21.52
N ALA A 108 20.47 -4.26 21.16
CA ALA A 108 21.19 -3.00 20.98
C ALA A 108 20.57 -2.11 19.89
N GLU A 109 19.88 -2.70 18.91
CA GLU A 109 19.26 -1.98 17.80
C GLU A 109 18.07 -1.13 18.22
N VAL A 110 17.47 -1.40 19.38
CA VAL A 110 16.39 -0.55 19.94
C VAL A 110 16.90 0.86 20.25
N ALA A 111 18.14 0.99 20.76
CA ALA A 111 18.73 2.29 21.00
C ALA A 111 19.01 3.03 19.69
N ARG A 112 19.53 2.33 18.69
CA ARG A 112 19.79 2.89 17.35
C ARG A 112 18.50 3.31 16.65
N ALA A 113 17.43 2.54 16.77
CA ALA A 113 16.12 2.85 16.24
C ALA A 113 15.54 4.15 16.84
N ARG A 114 15.67 4.33 18.16
CA ARG A 114 15.30 5.58 18.83
C ARG A 114 16.11 6.77 18.33
N SER A 115 17.43 6.64 18.26
CA SER A 115 18.29 7.72 17.76
C SER A 115 17.90 8.12 16.33
N LEU A 116 17.74 7.14 15.43
CA LEU A 116 17.28 7.39 14.07
C LEU A 116 15.94 8.13 14.06
N ALA A 117 15.00 7.73 14.91
CA ALA A 117 13.71 8.39 14.98
C ALA A 117 13.81 9.82 15.49
N LEU A 118 14.48 10.06 16.61
CA LEU A 118 14.62 11.39 17.18
C LEU A 118 15.37 12.34 16.24
N ASP A 119 16.45 11.87 15.61
CA ASP A 119 17.21 12.67 14.64
C ASP A 119 16.32 13.06 13.45
N GLN A 120 15.50 12.14 12.95
CA GLN A 120 14.60 12.42 11.84
C GLN A 120 13.45 13.36 12.23
N LEU A 121 12.85 13.16 13.41
CA LEU A 121 11.77 14.01 13.91
C LEU A 121 12.26 15.45 14.12
N ALA A 122 13.49 15.61 14.62
CA ALA A 122 14.13 16.92 14.74
C ALA A 122 14.35 17.56 13.36
N ALA A 123 14.84 16.79 12.37
CA ALA A 123 15.02 17.27 10.99
C ALA A 123 13.69 17.70 10.34
N TRP A 124 12.59 17.05 10.71
CA TRP A 124 11.23 17.35 10.26
C TRP A 124 10.51 18.43 11.07
N GLY A 125 11.12 18.93 12.14
CA GLY A 125 10.54 19.95 13.00
C GLY A 125 9.29 19.48 13.75
N VAL A 126 9.20 18.17 14.04
CA VAL A 126 8.11 17.63 14.87
C VAL A 126 8.28 18.14 16.30
N ASP A 127 7.17 18.53 16.93
CA ASP A 127 7.21 19.09 18.28
C ASP A 127 7.67 18.07 19.33
N GLU A 128 8.13 18.58 20.47
CA GLU A 128 8.71 17.76 21.55
C GLU A 128 7.68 16.79 22.16
N ALA A 129 6.41 17.19 22.26
CA ALA A 129 5.37 16.35 22.86
C ALA A 129 5.04 15.17 21.94
N ALA A 130 4.91 15.40 20.64
CA ALA A 130 4.78 14.33 19.65
C ALA A 130 6.03 13.45 19.63
N SER A 131 7.23 14.05 19.64
CA SER A 131 8.50 13.32 19.58
C SER A 131 8.68 12.34 20.74
N PHE A 132 8.29 12.73 21.95
CA PHE A 132 8.31 11.85 23.12
C PHE A 132 7.39 10.62 22.94
N VAL A 133 6.18 10.81 22.43
CA VAL A 133 5.24 9.71 22.17
C VAL A 133 5.80 8.76 21.11
N ILE A 134 6.39 9.31 20.05
CA ILE A 134 6.95 8.52 18.94
C ILE A 134 8.17 7.73 19.40
N GLU A 135 9.05 8.31 20.22
CA GLU A 135 10.19 7.60 20.79
C GLU A 135 9.75 6.35 21.55
N LEU A 136 8.70 6.48 22.37
CA LEU A 136 8.11 5.36 23.10
C LEU A 136 7.53 4.31 22.16
N VAL A 137 6.72 4.74 21.16
CA VAL A 137 6.12 3.84 20.17
C VAL A 137 7.20 3.07 19.41
N VAL A 138 8.25 3.76 18.93
CA VAL A 138 9.38 3.14 18.23
C VAL A 138 10.07 2.12 19.14
N SER A 139 10.32 2.46 20.41
CA SER A 139 10.97 1.56 21.36
C SER A 139 10.18 0.26 21.54
N GLU A 140 8.87 0.37 21.78
CA GLU A 140 8.01 -0.78 22.04
C GLU A 140 7.82 -1.64 20.78
N LEU A 141 7.55 -1.02 19.62
CA LEU A 141 7.34 -1.75 18.38
C LEU A 141 8.61 -2.47 17.91
N VAL A 142 9.75 -1.78 17.95
CA VAL A 142 11.04 -2.39 17.55
C VAL A 142 11.47 -3.47 18.54
N THR A 143 11.28 -3.27 19.85
CA THR A 143 11.55 -4.32 20.85
C THR A 143 10.71 -5.56 20.58
N ASN A 144 9.41 -5.39 20.29
CA ASN A 144 8.53 -6.51 19.99
C ASN A 144 8.96 -7.23 18.70
N ALA A 145 9.29 -6.48 17.64
CA ALA A 145 9.74 -7.06 16.38
C ALA A 145 11.06 -7.83 16.53
N ILE A 146 12.04 -7.29 17.25
CA ILE A 146 13.33 -7.96 17.50
C ILE A 146 13.15 -9.21 18.37
N ARG A 147 12.27 -9.15 19.38
CA ARG A 147 12.13 -10.22 20.37
C ARG A 147 11.21 -11.36 19.93
N TYR A 148 10.17 -11.03 19.17
CA TYR A 148 9.08 -11.95 18.84
C TYR A 148 8.81 -12.08 17.33
N GLY A 149 9.35 -11.19 16.50
CA GLY A 149 9.23 -11.23 15.04
C GLY A 149 10.33 -12.05 14.37
N ASN A 150 10.31 -12.05 13.04
CA ASN A 150 11.33 -12.72 12.22
C ASN A 150 12.19 -11.70 11.47
N ALA A 151 13.46 -12.01 11.24
CA ALA A 151 14.27 -11.21 10.33
C ALA A 151 13.71 -11.31 8.88
N PRO A 152 13.81 -10.25 8.06
CA PRO A 152 14.39 -8.93 8.39
C PRO A 152 13.42 -8.03 9.17
N VAL A 153 13.95 -7.26 10.12
CA VAL A 153 13.19 -6.20 10.83
C VAL A 153 13.54 -4.84 10.23
N ARG A 154 12.53 -4.00 9.99
CA ARG A 154 12.71 -2.66 9.42
C ARG A 154 11.83 -1.65 10.13
N LEU A 155 12.43 -0.49 10.46
CA LEU A 155 11.73 0.71 10.91
C LEU A 155 11.61 1.68 9.73
N ARG A 156 10.42 2.22 9.51
CA ARG A 156 10.16 3.33 8.59
C ARG A 156 9.37 4.42 9.29
N LEU A 157 9.81 5.66 9.10
CA LEU A 157 9.08 6.86 9.49
C LEU A 157 8.66 7.58 8.22
N ILE A 158 7.42 8.02 8.19
CA ILE A 158 6.82 8.66 7.01
C ILE A 158 6.09 9.92 7.46
N GLN A 159 6.50 11.09 6.96
CA GLN A 159 5.84 12.37 7.24
C GLN A 159 5.11 12.87 5.99
N GLU A 160 3.80 12.70 5.96
CA GLU A 160 2.96 13.27 4.89
C GLU A 160 1.82 14.10 5.50
N ARG A 161 0.57 13.65 5.41
CA ARG A 161 -0.58 14.30 6.08
C ARG A 161 -0.60 14.10 7.60
N GLY A 162 0.29 13.25 8.08
CA GLY A 162 0.56 12.92 9.47
C GLY A 162 1.85 12.12 9.53
N LEU A 163 2.28 11.79 10.74
CA LEU A 163 3.43 10.91 10.93
C LEU A 163 2.98 9.46 11.06
N ILE A 164 3.55 8.59 10.25
CA ILE A 164 3.36 7.14 10.33
C ILE A 164 4.67 6.51 10.81
N VAL A 165 4.55 5.64 11.81
CA VAL A 165 5.63 4.78 12.30
C VAL A 165 5.30 3.36 11.88
N GLU A 166 6.10 2.79 10.99
CA GLU A 166 5.95 1.44 10.49
C GLU A 166 7.12 0.59 11.00
N VAL A 167 6.81 -0.53 11.64
CA VAL A 167 7.78 -1.57 11.99
C VAL A 167 7.31 -2.86 11.35
N SER A 168 8.10 -3.40 10.43
CA SER A 168 7.83 -4.66 9.74
C SER A 168 8.85 -5.71 10.13
N ASP A 169 8.42 -6.96 10.22
CA ASP A 169 9.27 -8.15 10.38
C ASP A 169 9.01 -9.15 9.23
N GLY A 170 9.85 -10.16 9.06
CA GLY A 170 9.75 -11.17 8.01
C GLY A 170 8.61 -12.18 8.18
N GLY A 171 7.81 -12.07 9.24
CA GLY A 171 6.68 -12.94 9.50
C GLY A 171 5.45 -12.59 8.65
N HIS A 172 4.69 -13.62 8.27
CA HIS A 172 3.42 -13.47 7.53
C HIS A 172 2.18 -13.50 8.43
N THR A 173 2.37 -13.41 9.74
CA THR A 173 1.28 -13.41 10.73
C THR A 173 0.85 -11.99 11.07
N SER A 174 -0.45 -11.71 10.97
CA SER A 174 -0.98 -10.41 11.40
C SER A 174 -0.68 -10.15 12.88
N PRO A 175 -0.22 -8.95 13.26
CA PRO A 175 0.05 -8.62 14.65
C PRO A 175 -1.23 -8.75 15.49
N HIS A 176 -1.17 -9.53 16.56
CA HIS A 176 -2.29 -9.67 17.50
C HIS A 176 -2.20 -8.60 18.58
N LEU A 177 -3.18 -7.69 18.60
CA LEU A 177 -3.29 -6.68 19.66
C LEU A 177 -3.50 -7.38 21.01
N ARG A 178 -2.50 -7.30 21.88
CA ARG A 178 -2.62 -7.74 23.28
C ARG A 178 -2.79 -6.50 24.14
N ARG A 179 -3.86 -6.47 24.95
CA ARG A 179 -3.98 -5.44 26.00
C ARG A 179 -2.90 -5.72 27.05
N ALA A 180 -2.11 -4.71 27.38
CA ALA A 180 -1.20 -4.79 28.51
C ALA A 180 -2.03 -5.14 29.76
N ALA A 181 -1.68 -6.23 30.45
CA ALA A 181 -2.32 -6.54 31.72
C ALA A 181 -1.95 -5.42 32.69
N THR A 182 -2.95 -4.73 33.23
CA THR A 182 -2.76 -3.76 34.30
C THR A 182 -2.18 -4.53 35.49
N GLY A 183 -0.87 -4.38 35.70
CA GLY A 183 -0.14 -4.99 36.81
C GLY A 183 -0.76 -4.56 38.13
N ARG A 184 -0.96 -5.54 39.00
CA ARG A 184 -1.54 -5.42 40.35
C ARG A 184 -0.55 -4.82 41.33
#